data_AF-A0A535FVQ2-F1
#
_entry.id   AF-A0A535FVQ2-F1
#
_cell.length_a   1.000
_cell.length_b   1.000
_cell.length_c   1.000
_cell.angle_alpha   90.00
_cell.angle_beta   90.00
_cell.angle_gamma   90.00
#
_symmetry.space_group_name_H-M   'P 1'
#
loop_
_entity.id
_entity.type
_entity.pdbx_description
1 polymer ?
#
loop_
_entity_poly.entity_id
_entity_poly.type
_entity_poly.pdbx_seq_one_letter_code
_entity_poly.pdbx_strand_id
1 'polypeptide(L)' 'MSDVTTTTEVALVDLVDRLLSRGVVLAGGATISVAGVDLIELRLNVVLAAVDAFDRSLQRSQR' A
#
# COMPACT_ATOMS: atom_id res chain seq x y z
N MET A 1 7.21 -19.26 -27.91
CA MET A 1 7.59 -18.01 -27.22
C MET A 1 6.43 -17.61 -26.31
N SER A 2 6.18 -18.41 -25.26
CA SER A 2 4.98 -18.29 -24.40
C SER A 2 5.28 -18.56 -22.91
N ASP A 3 6.54 -18.82 -22.56
CA ASP A 3 6.95 -19.29 -21.21
C ASP A 3 7.43 -18.15 -20.29
N VAL A 4 7.79 -17.00 -20.87
CA VAL A 4 8.26 -15.80 -20.13
C VAL A 4 7.13 -15.10 -19.36
N THR A 5 5.89 -15.18 -19.87
CA THR A 5 4.75 -14.47 -19.25
C THR A 5 4.38 -15.09 -17.91
N THR A 6 4.33 -16.42 -17.81
CA THR A 6 3.95 -17.13 -16.57
C THR A 6 4.95 -16.94 -15.43
N THR A 7 6.25 -16.98 -15.73
CA THR A 7 7.30 -16.81 -14.71
C THR A 7 7.32 -15.40 -14.12
N THR A 8 6.98 -14.38 -14.93
CA THR A 8 6.99 -12.97 -14.50
C THR A 8 5.80 -12.64 -13.60
N GLU A 9 4.62 -13.21 -13.87
CA GLU A 9 3.42 -13.01 -13.04
C GLU A 9 3.59 -13.58 -11.62
N VAL A 10 4.21 -14.77 -11.50
CA VAL A 10 4.53 -15.38 -10.20
C VAL A 10 5.48 -14.49 -9.39
N ALA A 11 6.51 -13.94 -10.04
CA ALA A 11 7.46 -13.06 -9.37
C ALA A 11 6.85 -11.73 -8.87
N LEU A 12 5.87 -11.16 -9.59
CA LEU A 12 5.19 -9.93 -9.18
C LEU A 12 4.25 -10.17 -7.99
N VAL A 13 3.52 -11.29 -8.01
CA VAL A 13 2.66 -11.72 -6.90
C VAL A 13 3.47 -11.95 -5.64
N ASP A 14 4.60 -12.67 -5.72
CA ASP A 14 5.47 -12.93 -4.58
C ASP A 14 6.07 -11.64 -4.01
N LEU A 15 6.40 -10.68 -4.88
CA LEU A 15 6.87 -9.36 -4.47
C LEU A 15 5.78 -8.58 -3.72
N VAL A 16 4.55 -8.55 -4.25
CA VAL A 16 3.41 -7.89 -3.60
C VAL A 16 3.10 -8.54 -2.26
N ASP A 17 3.08 -9.87 -2.17
CA ASP A 17 2.85 -10.60 -0.91
C ASP A 17 3.92 -10.28 0.13
N ARG A 18 5.19 -10.21 -0.28
CA ARG A 18 6.30 -9.83 0.61
C ARG A 18 6.23 -8.37 1.07
N LEU A 19 5.75 -7.47 0.23
CA LEU A 19 5.53 -6.07 0.60
C LEU A 19 4.38 -5.95 1.61
N LEU A 20 3.27 -6.66 1.38
CA LEU A 20 2.11 -6.66 2.27
C LEU A 20 2.40 -7.34 3.61
N SER A 21 3.20 -8.41 3.64
CA SER A 21 3.59 -9.08 4.89
C SER A 21 4.51 -8.25 5.79
N ARG A 22 5.34 -7.36 5.22
CA ARG A 22 6.17 -6.41 5.97
C ARG A 22 5.47 -5.10 6.31
N GLY A 23 4.44 -4.75 5.53
CA GLY A 23 3.79 -3.46 5.58
C GLY A 23 4.49 -2.44 4.68
N VAL A 24 3.68 -1.66 3.96
CA VAL A 24 4.12 -0.58 3.08
C VAL A 24 3.37 0.70 3.42
N VAL A 25 4.06 1.83 3.36
CA VAL A 25 3.44 3.16 3.52
C VAL A 25 3.19 3.74 2.13
N LEU A 26 1.93 4.03 1.81
CA LEU A 26 1.54 4.83 0.66
C LEU A 26 1.41 6.29 1.08
N ALA A 27 2.26 7.13 0.50
CA ALA A 27 2.14 8.57 0.58
C ALA A 27 1.44 9.07 -0.68
N GLY A 28 0.39 9.87 -0.51
CA GLY A 28 -0.37 10.45 -1.60
C GLY A 28 -1.00 11.76 -1.19
N GLY A 29 -1.66 12.40 -2.13
CA GLY A 29 -2.42 13.61 -1.88
C GLY A 29 -3.52 13.79 -2.90
N ALA A 30 -4.48 14.64 -2.57
CA ALA A 30 -5.56 15.00 -3.45
C ALA A 30 -5.98 16.44 -3.18
N THR A 31 -6.24 17.18 -4.26
CA THR A 31 -6.74 18.54 -4.16
C THR A 31 -8.25 18.53 -4.39
N ILE A 32 -9.01 19.19 -3.51
CA ILE A 32 -10.43 19.42 -3.71
C ILE A 32 -10.60 20.83 -4.29
N SER A 33 -11.09 20.86 -5.51
CA SER A 33 -11.28 22.09 -6.29
C SER A 33 -12.76 22.38 -6.50
N VAL A 34 -13.14 23.65 -6.48
CA VAL A 34 -14.51 24.13 -6.73
C VAL A 34 -14.45 25.19 -7.81
N ALA A 35 -15.27 25.07 -8.85
CA ALA A 35 -15.31 26.04 -9.97
C ALA A 35 -13.92 26.32 -10.60
N GLY A 36 -13.04 25.32 -10.63
CA GLY A 36 -11.69 25.45 -11.20
C GLY A 36 -10.67 26.14 -10.29
N VAL A 37 -11.01 26.43 -9.02
CA VAL A 37 -10.04 26.88 -8.02
C VAL A 37 -9.77 25.81 -6.97
N ASP A 38 -8.49 25.62 -6.66
CA ASP A 38 -8.02 24.67 -5.65
C ASP A 38 -8.25 25.25 -4.25
N LEU A 39 -9.10 24.60 -3.45
CA LEU A 39 -9.49 25.11 -2.11
C LEU A 39 -8.78 24.36 -0.98
N ILE A 40 -8.61 23.04 -1.14
CA ILE A 40 -8.12 22.17 -0.07
C ILE A 40 -7.08 21.23 -0.66
N GLU A 41 -5.91 21.19 -0.03
CA GLU A 41 -4.88 20.19 -0.30
C GLU A 41 -4.92 19.12 0.80
N LEU A 42 -5.18 17.87 0.41
CA LEU A 42 -5.18 16.71 1.29
C LEU A 42 -3.86 15.98 1.13
N ARG A 43 -3.17 15.71 2.24
CA ARG A 43 -2.03 14.79 2.26
C ARG A 43 -2.42 13.54 3.03
N LEU A 44 -2.17 12.39 2.43
CA LEU A 44 -2.58 11.09 2.94
C LEU A 44 -1.35 10.19 3.10
N ASN A 45 -1.19 9.63 4.30
CA ASN A 45 -0.23 8.57 4.57
C ASN A 45 -1.03 7.34 5.02
N VAL A 46 -1.01 6.28 4.23
CA VAL A 46 -1.75 5.04 4.50
C VAL A 46 -0.77 3.90 4.67
N VAL A 47 -0.93 3.12 5.74
CA VAL A 47 -0.17 1.88 5.90
C VAL A 47 -1.01 0.74 5.36
N LEU A 48 -0.50 0.04 4.34
CA LEU A 48 -1.05 -1.24 3.90
C LEU A 48 -0.19 -2.36 4.45
N ALA A 49 -0.80 -3.26 5.21
CA ALA A 49 -0.16 -4.47 5.69
C ALA A 49 -1.18 -5.61 5.64
N ALA A 50 -0.69 -6.85 5.62
CA ALA A 50 -1.52 -8.01 5.86
C ALA A 50 -2.18 -7.88 7.25
N VAL A 51 -3.45 -8.27 7.37
CA VAL A 51 -4.24 -8.14 8.61
C VAL A 51 -3.50 -8.76 9.80
N ASP A 52 -2.95 -9.96 9.62
CA ASP A 52 -2.16 -10.64 10.65
C ASP A 52 -0.90 -9.85 11.08
N ALA A 53 -0.27 -9.13 10.14
CA ALA A 53 0.89 -8.30 10.44
C ALA A 53 0.50 -7.03 11.21
N PHE A 54 -0.67 -6.47 10.90
CA PHE A 54 -1.22 -5.31 11.60
C PHE A 54 -1.60 -5.63 13.05
N ASP A 55 -2.31 -6.74 13.29
CA ASP A 55 -2.74 -7.14 14.64
C ASP A 55 -1.55 -7.40 15.58
N ARG A 56 -0.46 -7.99 15.07
CA ARG A 56 0.79 -8.17 15.84
C ARG A 56 1.43 -6.85 16.26
N SER A 57 1.34 -5.82 15.42
CA SER A 57 1.93 -4.50 15.71
C SER A 57 1.22 -3.81 16.88
N LEU A 58 -0.12 -3.94 16.96
CA LEU A 58 -0.91 -3.33 18.03
C LEU A 58 -0.70 -4.04 19.38
N GLN A 59 -0.52 -5.36 19.36
CA GLN A 59 -0.25 -6.14 20.58
C GLN A 59 1.12 -5.80 21.19
N ARG A 60 2.12 -5.48 20.36
CA ARG A 60 3.46 -5.13 20.84
C ARG A 60 3.52 -3.76 21.53
N SER A 61 2.54 -2.89 21.31
CA SER A 61 2.44 -1.60 22.00
C SER A 61 1.72 -1.69 23.36
N GLN A 62 1.18 -2.86 23.74
CA GLN A 62 0.51 -3.08 25.04
C GLN A 62 1.39 -3.85 26.06
N ARG A 63 2.71 -3.94 25.82
CA ARG A 63 3.70 -4.45 26.77
C ARG A 63 4.81 -3.43 26.94
#